data_AF-A0A6P7FZS3-F1
#
_entry.id   AF-A0A6P7FZS3-F1
#
_cell.length_a   1.000
_cell.length_b   1.000
_cell.length_c   1.000
_cell.angle_alpha   90.00
_cell.angle_beta   90.00
_cell.angle_gamma   90.00
#
_symmetry.space_group_name_H-M   'P 1'
#
loop_
_entity.id
_entity.type
_entity.pdbx_description
1 polymer ?
#
loop_
_entity_poly.entity_id
_entity_poly.type
_entity_poly.pdbx_seq_one_letter_code
_entity_poly.pdbx_strand_id
1 'polypeptide(L)'
;MWLFKISEAPATTSVKCYWMKPALSNVGSNVKFIKAKDFNKDCATISEITEDNEFCNTFISECKKRNANNIQIMTYFKDVNLEMKASLHYLICKYKSSKVQFSLNDFITFCKQNITEKQCNLIEKATSNQSDSPLWFEPRYGRITASIAHEASKCKTSDGVLVEKILGAYQFKEPIAMQRGKRLENDVRREVEKIKNIKIKKCGLFLL
;
A
#
# COMPACT_ATOMS: atom_id res chain seq x y z
N MET A 1 29.66 -1.12 -5.68
CA MET A 1 30.06 -2.34 -6.43
C MET A 1 30.53 -2.06 -7.87
N TRP A 2 30.08 -0.98 -8.54
CA TRP A 2 30.51 -0.62 -9.90
C TRP A 2 31.96 -0.10 -9.99
N LEU A 3 32.37 0.77 -9.06
CA LEU A 3 33.74 1.33 -9.01
C LEU A 3 34.85 0.28 -8.94
N PHE A 4 34.64 -0.81 -8.19
CA PHE A 4 35.62 -1.90 -8.06
C PHE A 4 35.90 -2.60 -9.40
N LYS A 5 34.87 -2.82 -10.22
CA LYS A 5 35.04 -3.46 -11.53
C LYS A 5 35.82 -2.57 -12.51
N ILE A 6 35.73 -1.25 -12.35
CA ILE A 6 36.45 -0.29 -13.21
C ILE A 6 37.92 -0.23 -12.83
N SER A 7 38.27 -0.35 -11.55
CA SER A 7 39.68 -0.40 -11.12
C SER A 7 40.41 -1.68 -11.55
N GLU A 8 39.68 -2.75 -11.87
CA GLU A 8 40.27 -4.00 -12.38
C GLU A 8 40.41 -4.02 -13.92
N ALA A 9 39.81 -3.06 -14.63
CA ALA A 9 39.95 -2.96 -16.07
C ALA A 9 41.38 -2.49 -16.43
N PRO A 10 42.11 -3.21 -17.30
CA PRO A 10 43.45 -2.79 -17.70
C PRO A 10 43.38 -1.44 -18.43
N ALA A 11 44.30 -0.53 -18.10
CA ALA A 11 44.44 0.73 -18.83
C ALA A 11 44.78 0.47 -20.30
N THR A 12 44.24 1.30 -21.21
CA THR A 12 44.41 1.17 -22.67
C THR A 12 45.87 1.27 -23.15
N THR A 13 46.77 1.78 -22.31
CA THR A 13 48.22 1.89 -22.56
C THR A 13 49.06 0.83 -21.83
N SER A 14 48.43 -0.13 -21.16
CA SER A 14 49.10 -1.17 -20.39
C SER A 14 49.85 -2.14 -21.33
N VAL A 15 51.15 -1.93 -21.49
CA VAL A 15 52.04 -2.90 -22.12
C VAL A 15 52.23 -4.07 -21.16
N LYS A 16 51.97 -5.29 -21.64
CA LYS A 16 52.02 -6.55 -20.88
C LYS A 16 53.46 -6.83 -20.41
N CYS A 17 53.87 -6.23 -19.29
CA CYS A 17 55.16 -6.50 -18.68
C CYS A 17 55.11 -7.91 -18.07
N TYR A 18 55.68 -8.89 -18.77
CA TYR A 18 55.58 -10.32 -18.44
C TYR A 18 56.21 -10.72 -17.09
N TRP A 19 57.00 -9.82 -16.46
CA TRP A 19 57.86 -10.16 -15.34
C TRP A 19 57.54 -9.44 -14.02
N MET A 20 56.52 -8.56 -14.00
CA MET A 20 56.09 -7.92 -12.75
C MET A 20 54.59 -8.02 -12.60
N LYS A 21 54.16 -8.76 -11.57
CA LYS A 21 52.76 -8.83 -11.18
C LYS A 21 52.36 -7.47 -10.60
N PRO A 22 51.30 -6.80 -11.10
CA PRO A 22 50.86 -5.51 -10.56
C PRO A 22 50.52 -5.65 -9.07
N ALA A 23 50.90 -4.69 -8.22
CA ALA A 23 50.66 -4.74 -6.77
C ALA A 23 49.17 -4.98 -6.43
N LEU A 24 48.25 -4.47 -7.24
CA LEU A 24 46.80 -4.61 -7.06
C LEU A 24 46.22 -5.91 -7.64
N SER A 25 46.99 -6.69 -8.40
CA SER A 25 46.53 -7.97 -8.98
C SER A 25 46.22 -9.04 -7.91
N ASN A 26 46.75 -8.89 -6.70
CA ASN A 26 46.47 -9.79 -5.57
C ASN A 26 45.18 -9.45 -4.81
N VAL A 27 44.60 -8.27 -5.03
CA VAL A 27 43.40 -7.83 -4.29
C VAL A 27 42.16 -8.62 -4.74
N GLY A 28 42.00 -8.81 -6.06
CA GLY A 28 40.89 -9.59 -6.64
C GLY A 28 40.95 -11.10 -6.37
N SER A 29 42.14 -11.66 -6.06
CA SER A 29 42.28 -13.08 -5.68
C SER A 29 41.98 -13.35 -4.20
N ASN A 30 42.29 -12.40 -3.29
CA ASN A 30 42.12 -12.59 -1.84
C ASN A 30 40.77 -12.08 -1.30
N VAL A 31 40.18 -11.04 -1.90
CA VAL A 31 38.91 -10.45 -1.44
C VAL A 31 37.88 -10.51 -2.55
N LYS A 32 37.46 -11.72 -2.90
CA LYS A 32 36.47 -11.96 -3.97
C LYS A 32 35.07 -11.48 -3.57
N PHE A 33 34.79 -11.49 -2.26
CA PHE A 33 33.54 -11.00 -1.68
C PHE A 33 33.85 -10.35 -0.33
N ILE A 34 33.44 -9.10 -0.13
CA ILE A 34 33.42 -8.47 1.18
C ILE A 34 32.12 -8.90 1.84
N LYS A 35 32.19 -9.70 2.90
CA LYS A 35 31.00 -10.14 3.64
C LYS A 35 30.59 -9.03 4.61
N ALA A 36 29.30 -8.94 4.93
CA ALA A 36 28.78 -7.93 5.87
C ALA A 36 29.54 -7.90 7.22
N LYS A 37 30.00 -9.07 7.67
CA LYS A 37 30.83 -9.24 8.88
C LYS A 37 32.22 -8.59 8.80
N ASP A 38 32.77 -8.39 7.61
CA ASP A 38 34.11 -7.84 7.43
C ASP A 38 34.10 -6.30 7.55
N PHE A 39 32.92 -5.68 7.53
CA PHE A 39 32.72 -4.25 7.79
C PHE A 39 32.69 -3.90 9.27
N ASN A 40 32.54 -4.88 10.17
CA ASN A 40 32.46 -4.63 11.61
C ASN A 40 33.74 -5.14 12.29
N LYS A 41 34.77 -4.28 12.36
CA LYS A 41 36.05 -4.60 13.02
C LYS A 41 36.02 -4.35 14.52
N ASP A 42 35.14 -3.48 14.98
CA ASP A 42 34.90 -3.28 16.39
C ASP A 42 33.58 -3.96 16.69
N CYS A 43 33.60 -4.96 17.55
CA CYS A 43 32.39 -5.41 18.21
C CYS A 43 31.96 -4.26 19.13
N ALA A 44 31.40 -3.21 18.54
CA ALA A 44 30.52 -2.31 19.27
C ALA A 44 29.43 -3.24 19.77
N THR A 45 29.51 -3.55 21.07
CA THR A 45 28.39 -4.02 21.87
C THR A 45 27.19 -3.30 21.31
N ILE A 46 26.21 -4.05 20.78
CA ILE A 46 24.96 -3.48 20.31
C ILE A 46 24.36 -2.84 21.56
N SER A 47 24.72 -1.57 21.79
CA SER A 47 24.06 -0.72 22.77
C SER A 47 22.61 -0.77 22.34
N GLU A 48 21.77 -1.32 23.21
CA GLU A 48 20.32 -1.40 22.99
C GLU A 48 19.91 -0.10 22.35
N ILE A 49 19.49 -0.16 21.08
CA ILE A 49 19.05 1.02 20.35
C ILE A 49 17.80 1.45 21.10
N THR A 50 17.96 2.38 22.04
CA THR A 50 16.84 3.07 22.65
C THR A 50 16.09 3.74 21.50
N GLU A 51 14.83 3.37 21.32
CA GLU A 51 13.94 3.98 20.33
C GLU A 51 13.72 5.45 20.70
N ASP A 52 14.69 6.30 20.37
CA ASP A 52 14.57 7.73 20.54
C ASP A 52 13.72 8.29 19.40
N ASN A 53 12.44 8.47 19.69
CA ASN A 53 11.44 8.99 18.76
C ASN A 53 11.52 10.52 18.61
N GLU A 54 12.42 11.22 19.33
CA GLU A 54 12.50 12.69 19.31
C GLU A 54 12.83 13.23 17.91
N PHE A 55 13.79 12.62 17.23
CA PHE A 55 14.12 12.98 15.84
C PHE A 55 12.93 12.77 14.90
N CYS A 56 12.22 11.65 15.03
CA CYS A 56 11.07 11.35 14.18
C CYS A 56 9.95 12.38 14.38
N ASN A 57 9.63 12.71 15.63
CA ASN A 57 8.59 13.69 15.97
C ASN A 57 8.95 15.10 15.50
N THR A 58 10.20 15.54 15.69
CA THR A 58 10.68 16.84 15.22
C THR A 58 10.62 16.94 13.70
N PHE A 59 11.07 15.89 12.99
CA PHE A 59 10.98 15.79 11.54
C PHE A 59 9.54 15.88 11.03
N ILE A 60 8.61 15.11 11.62
CA ILE A 60 7.19 15.16 11.25
C ILE A 60 6.62 16.57 11.47
N SER A 61 6.96 17.21 12.59
CA SER A 61 6.49 18.57 12.89
C SER A 61 6.95 19.60 11.86
N GLU A 62 8.22 19.52 11.43
CA GLU A 62 8.78 20.38 10.39
C GLU A 62 8.14 20.10 9.02
N CYS A 63 7.90 18.83 8.68
CA CYS A 63 7.20 18.47 7.45
C CYS A 63 5.76 19.01 7.42
N LYS A 64 5.03 18.93 8.55
CA LYS A 64 3.68 19.52 8.67
C LYS A 64 3.71 21.04 8.52
N LYS A 65 4.66 21.74 9.17
CA LYS A 65 4.84 23.19 9.03
C LYS A 65 5.13 23.62 7.58
N ARG A 66 5.95 22.85 6.87
CA ARG A 66 6.34 23.13 5.48
C ARG A 66 5.34 22.63 4.44
N ASN A 67 4.23 22.03 4.88
CA ASN A 67 3.22 21.39 4.02
C ASN A 67 3.81 20.35 3.04
N ALA A 68 4.89 19.66 3.45
CA ALA A 68 5.66 18.74 2.63
C ALA A 68 5.05 17.32 2.63
N ASN A 69 3.81 17.22 2.15
CA ASN A 69 3.01 15.99 2.21
C ASN A 69 3.39 14.92 1.16
N ASN A 70 4.26 15.24 0.20
CA ASN A 70 4.65 14.34 -0.90
C ASN A 70 5.92 13.50 -0.61
N ILE A 71 6.37 13.45 0.64
CA ILE A 71 7.51 12.62 1.05
C ILE A 71 7.00 11.22 1.45
N GLN A 72 7.73 10.17 1.07
CA GLN A 72 7.35 8.77 1.32
C GLN A 72 7.04 8.50 2.80
N ILE A 73 7.90 8.97 3.71
CA ILE A 73 7.70 8.85 5.17
C ILE A 73 6.40 9.52 5.63
N MET A 74 6.08 10.70 5.09
CA MET A 74 4.88 11.43 5.50
C MET A 74 3.59 10.70 5.14
N THR A 75 3.61 9.76 4.19
CA THR A 75 2.44 8.91 3.89
C THR A 75 1.94 8.15 5.11
N TYR A 76 2.84 7.71 6.00
CA TYR A 76 2.49 6.99 7.24
C TYR A 76 2.03 7.91 8.37
N PHE A 77 2.43 9.19 8.33
CA PHE A 77 2.13 10.19 9.36
C PHE A 77 1.06 11.20 8.93
N LYS A 78 0.43 10.99 7.78
CA LYS A 78 -0.73 11.75 7.33
C LYS A 78 -1.91 11.46 8.24
N ASP A 79 -2.57 12.54 8.65
CA ASP A 79 -3.82 12.42 9.38
C ASP A 79 -4.84 11.70 8.49
N VAL A 80 -5.39 10.59 9.00
CA VAL A 80 -6.32 9.75 8.23
C VAL A 80 -7.60 10.55 7.98
N ASN A 81 -7.96 10.71 6.71
CA ASN A 81 -9.20 11.37 6.30
C ASN A 81 -10.40 10.73 7.00
N LEU A 82 -11.43 11.53 7.30
CA LEU A 82 -12.61 11.04 8.02
C LEU A 82 -13.28 9.85 7.31
N GLU A 83 -13.26 9.83 5.97
CA GLU A 83 -13.76 8.75 5.11
C GLU A 83 -12.93 7.47 5.25
N MET A 84 -11.60 7.61 5.32
CA MET A 84 -10.66 6.49 5.48
C MET A 84 -10.72 5.88 6.88
N LYS A 85 -11.22 6.60 7.90
CA LYS A 85 -11.44 6.04 9.25
C LYS A 85 -12.48 4.92 9.29
N ALA A 86 -13.28 4.74 8.23
CA ALA A 86 -14.18 3.61 8.08
C ALA A 86 -13.56 2.42 7.33
N SER A 87 -12.31 2.53 6.87
CA SER A 87 -11.63 1.41 6.22
C SER A 87 -11.40 0.28 7.21
N LEU A 88 -11.48 -0.96 6.73
CA LEU A 88 -11.34 -2.12 7.61
C LEU A 88 -9.94 -2.17 8.22
N HIS A 89 -8.92 -1.77 7.47
CA HIS A 89 -7.54 -1.70 7.94
C HIS A 89 -7.40 -0.73 9.12
N TYR A 90 -7.93 0.49 9.00
CA TYR A 90 -7.91 1.47 10.08
C TYR A 90 -8.64 0.96 11.33
N LEU A 91 -9.82 0.35 11.16
CA LEU A 91 -10.62 -0.19 12.26
C LEU A 91 -9.89 -1.33 12.99
N ILE A 92 -9.24 -2.24 12.25
CA ILE A 92 -8.45 -3.33 12.84
C ILE A 92 -7.28 -2.77 13.63
N CYS A 93 -6.52 -1.83 13.07
CA CYS A 93 -5.38 -1.20 13.75
C CYS A 93 -5.85 -0.49 15.03
N LYS A 94 -6.92 0.30 14.95
CA LYS A 94 -7.48 1.01 16.11
C LYS A 94 -7.97 0.05 17.20
N TYR A 95 -8.63 -1.04 16.82
CA TYR A 95 -9.11 -2.07 17.75
C TYR A 95 -7.93 -2.78 18.44
N LYS A 96 -6.90 -3.17 17.67
CA LYS A 96 -5.69 -3.82 18.20
C LYS A 96 -4.91 -2.92 19.15
N SER A 97 -4.86 -1.61 18.90
CA SER A 97 -4.25 -0.66 19.84
C SER A 97 -5.02 -0.51 21.16
N SER A 98 -6.31 -0.85 21.17
CA SER A 98 -7.19 -0.70 22.33
C SER A 98 -7.34 -1.98 23.17
N LYS A 99 -7.19 -3.17 22.56
CA LYS A 99 -7.35 -4.46 23.22
C LYS A 99 -6.20 -5.41 22.88
N VAL A 100 -5.71 -6.13 23.89
CA VAL A 100 -4.63 -7.13 23.75
C VAL A 100 -5.14 -8.42 23.10
N GLN A 101 -6.39 -8.83 23.37
CA GLN A 101 -6.97 -10.05 22.83
C GLN A 101 -7.94 -9.74 21.68
N PHE A 102 -7.84 -10.50 20.58
CA PHE A 102 -8.70 -10.35 19.42
C PHE A 102 -9.92 -11.28 19.51
N SER A 103 -11.12 -10.70 19.48
CA SER A 103 -12.39 -11.43 19.40
C SER A 103 -13.23 -10.88 18.24
N LEU A 104 -13.76 -11.77 17.41
CA LEU A 104 -14.52 -11.39 16.21
C LEU A 104 -15.82 -10.65 16.56
N ASN A 105 -16.59 -11.15 17.52
CA ASN A 105 -17.87 -10.56 17.93
C ASN A 105 -17.67 -9.17 18.55
N ASP A 106 -16.61 -9.02 19.34
CA ASP A 106 -16.20 -7.74 19.92
C ASP A 106 -15.79 -6.76 18.83
N PHE A 107 -15.04 -7.22 17.83
CA PHE A 107 -14.61 -6.38 16.70
C PHE A 107 -15.80 -5.91 15.85
N ILE A 108 -16.79 -6.78 15.60
CA ILE A 108 -18.02 -6.40 14.90
C ILE A 108 -18.78 -5.33 15.69
N THR A 109 -18.89 -5.51 17.01
CA THR A 109 -19.54 -4.53 17.91
C THR A 109 -18.79 -3.20 17.90
N PHE A 110 -17.46 -3.24 17.95
CA PHE A 110 -16.60 -2.07 17.83
C PHE A 110 -16.81 -1.33 16.51
N CYS A 111 -16.91 -2.06 15.38
CA CYS A 111 -17.19 -1.45 14.08
C CYS A 111 -18.53 -0.71 14.08
N LYS A 112 -19.59 -1.33 14.61
CA LYS A 112 -20.92 -0.71 14.70
C LYS A 112 -20.92 0.58 15.55
N GLN A 113 -20.09 0.65 16.58
CA GLN A 113 -19.98 1.85 17.42
C GLN A 113 -19.10 2.94 16.80
N ASN A 114 -18.10 2.57 15.99
CA ASN A 114 -17.13 3.52 15.43
C ASN A 114 -17.55 4.07 14.07
N ILE A 115 -18.35 3.33 13.29
CA ILE A 115 -18.87 3.77 11.99
C ILE A 115 -20.21 4.47 12.22
N THR A 116 -20.22 5.79 12.08
CA THR A 116 -21.43 6.61 12.23
C THR A 116 -22.15 6.79 10.89
N GLU A 117 -23.48 6.92 10.89
CA GLU A 117 -24.27 7.22 9.68
C GLU A 117 -23.77 8.47 8.93
N LYS A 118 -23.35 9.51 9.66
CA LYS A 118 -22.73 10.70 9.08
C LYS A 118 -21.47 10.37 8.28
N GLN A 119 -20.66 9.41 8.73
CA GLN A 119 -19.47 8.96 7.99
C GLN A 119 -19.86 8.17 6.75
N CYS A 120 -20.87 7.30 6.84
CA CYS A 120 -21.40 6.58 5.67
C CYS A 120 -21.86 7.54 4.58
N ASN A 121 -22.57 8.61 4.95
CA ASN A 121 -23.01 9.65 4.01
C ASN A 121 -21.85 10.46 3.40
N LEU A 122 -20.75 10.66 4.13
CA LEU A 122 -19.56 11.31 3.59
C LEU A 122 -18.82 10.40 2.61
N ILE A 123 -18.69 9.11 2.95
CA ILE A 123 -18.07 8.11 2.08
C ILE A 123 -18.84 8.01 0.77
N GLU A 124 -20.17 7.92 0.82
CA GLU A 124 -21.02 7.89 -0.37
C GLU A 124 -20.74 9.08 -1.31
N LYS A 125 -20.69 10.30 -0.76
CA LYS A 125 -20.41 11.50 -1.56
C LYS A 125 -19.00 11.49 -2.14
N ALA A 126 -17.99 11.16 -1.33
CA ALA A 126 -16.58 11.15 -1.72
C ALA A 126 -16.26 10.07 -2.76
N THR A 127 -17.05 8.99 -2.77
CA THR A 127 -16.86 7.82 -3.64
C THR A 127 -17.80 7.81 -4.85
N SER A 128 -18.51 8.92 -5.10
CA SER A 128 -19.47 9.08 -6.21
C SER A 128 -18.87 8.91 -7.61
N ASN A 129 -17.57 9.14 -7.77
CA ASN A 129 -16.84 8.91 -9.04
C ASN A 129 -16.33 7.47 -9.20
N GLN A 130 -16.73 6.56 -8.30
CA GLN A 130 -16.42 5.14 -8.37
C GLN A 130 -14.92 4.88 -8.61
N SER A 131 -14.58 4.00 -9.57
CA SER A 131 -13.21 3.57 -9.87
C SER A 131 -12.25 4.69 -10.28
N ASP A 132 -12.76 5.87 -10.63
CA ASP A 132 -11.91 6.99 -11.03
C ASP A 132 -11.25 7.67 -9.82
N SER A 133 -11.81 7.46 -8.61
CA SER A 133 -11.24 7.95 -7.35
C SER A 133 -10.49 6.83 -6.62
N PRO A 134 -9.23 7.03 -6.21
CA PRO A 134 -8.51 6.06 -5.36
C PRO A 134 -9.25 5.75 -4.05
N LEU A 135 -10.02 6.70 -3.53
CA LEU A 135 -10.85 6.53 -2.33
C LEU A 135 -11.95 5.47 -2.50
N TRP A 136 -12.24 5.00 -3.71
CA TRP A 136 -13.20 3.91 -3.95
C TRP A 136 -12.70 2.55 -3.48
N PHE A 137 -11.38 2.32 -3.52
CA PHE A 137 -10.79 1.01 -3.25
C PHE A 137 -10.59 0.77 -1.75
N GLU A 138 -10.18 1.81 -1.01
CA GLU A 138 -9.91 1.75 0.43
C GLU A 138 -11.10 1.24 1.29
N PRO A 139 -12.33 1.77 1.17
CA PRO A 139 -13.46 1.29 1.96
C PRO A 139 -13.97 -0.09 1.50
N ARG A 140 -13.65 -0.52 0.27
CA ARG A 140 -14.00 -1.85 -0.26
C ARG A 140 -13.02 -2.93 0.19
N TYR A 141 -11.78 -2.56 0.49
CA TYR A 141 -10.74 -3.46 0.97
C TYR A 141 -11.20 -4.26 2.19
N GLY A 142 -11.11 -5.58 2.12
CA GLY A 142 -11.50 -6.50 3.18
C GLY A 142 -13.01 -6.67 3.35
N ARG A 143 -13.86 -6.05 2.51
CA ARG A 143 -15.32 -6.16 2.58
C ARG A 143 -15.90 -7.01 1.46
N ILE A 144 -16.95 -7.75 1.78
CA ILE A 144 -17.75 -8.45 0.76
C ILE A 144 -18.58 -7.41 0.01
N THR A 145 -18.33 -7.25 -1.29
CA THR A 145 -19.08 -6.34 -2.16
C THR A 145 -20.14 -7.08 -2.98
N ALA A 146 -21.14 -6.37 -3.49
CA ALA A 146 -22.26 -6.99 -4.22
C ALA A 146 -21.81 -7.88 -5.40
N SER A 147 -20.76 -7.48 -6.12
CA SER A 147 -20.21 -8.24 -7.26
C SER A 147 -19.59 -9.58 -6.86
N ILE A 148 -19.16 -9.74 -5.61
CA ILE A 148 -18.53 -10.96 -5.10
C ILE A 148 -19.41 -11.73 -4.12
N ALA A 149 -20.55 -11.17 -3.70
CA ALA A 149 -21.43 -11.77 -2.69
C ALA A 149 -21.92 -13.18 -3.06
N HIS A 150 -22.21 -13.41 -4.35
CA HIS A 150 -22.59 -14.74 -4.84
C HIS A 150 -21.45 -15.76 -4.81
N GLU A 151 -20.21 -15.33 -5.13
CA GLU A 151 -19.03 -16.20 -5.03
C GLU A 151 -18.73 -16.52 -3.56
N ALA A 152 -18.81 -15.50 -2.69
CA ALA A 152 -18.57 -15.62 -1.25
C ALA A 152 -19.57 -16.53 -0.53
N SER A 153 -20.86 -16.53 -0.92
CA SER A 153 -21.86 -17.39 -0.28
C SER A 153 -21.72 -18.87 -0.62
N LYS A 154 -21.06 -19.19 -1.73
CA LYS A 154 -20.88 -20.57 -2.23
C LYS A 154 -19.49 -21.13 -1.99
N CYS A 155 -18.52 -20.25 -1.75
CA CYS A 155 -17.13 -20.64 -1.51
C CYS A 155 -17.01 -21.41 -0.19
N LYS A 156 -16.35 -22.57 -0.23
CA LYS A 156 -16.05 -23.40 0.94
C LYS A 156 -14.56 -23.43 1.29
N THR A 157 -13.72 -22.86 0.43
CA THR A 157 -12.27 -22.85 0.62
C THR A 157 -11.89 -21.72 1.58
N SER A 158 -11.02 -22.02 2.55
CA SER A 158 -10.54 -21.05 3.53
C SER A 158 -9.56 -20.03 2.96
N ASP A 159 -8.85 -20.39 1.90
CA ASP A 159 -7.84 -19.56 1.25
C ASP A 159 -7.90 -19.72 -0.28
N GLY A 160 -7.38 -18.73 -1.01
CA GLY A 160 -7.29 -18.71 -2.46
C GLY A 160 -7.80 -17.41 -3.09
N VAL A 161 -8.12 -17.50 -4.39
CA VAL A 161 -8.39 -16.33 -5.25
C VAL A 161 -9.52 -15.43 -4.72
N LEU A 162 -10.55 -15.99 -4.08
CA LEU A 162 -11.64 -15.18 -3.51
C LEU A 162 -11.15 -14.31 -2.34
N VAL A 163 -10.33 -14.88 -1.45
CA VAL A 163 -9.77 -14.15 -0.30
C VAL A 163 -8.86 -13.05 -0.80
N GLU A 164 -8.00 -13.34 -1.79
CA GLU A 164 -7.16 -12.35 -2.45
C GLU A 164 -7.99 -11.21 -3.04
N LYS A 165 -9.06 -11.51 -3.79
CA LYS A 165 -9.98 -10.50 -4.34
C LYS A 165 -10.61 -9.62 -3.25
N ILE A 166 -11.03 -10.22 -2.12
CA ILE A 166 -11.61 -9.48 -0.98
C ILE A 166 -10.56 -8.56 -0.35
N LEU A 167 -9.32 -9.03 -0.22
CA LEU A 167 -8.17 -8.25 0.24
C LEU A 167 -7.63 -7.29 -0.84
N GLY A 168 -8.41 -6.99 -1.88
CA GLY A 168 -8.05 -5.97 -2.87
C GLY A 168 -6.95 -6.39 -3.84
N ALA A 169 -6.61 -7.68 -3.94
CA ALA A 169 -5.77 -8.17 -5.02
C ALA A 169 -6.53 -7.95 -6.34
N TYR A 170 -6.08 -6.94 -7.09
CA TYR A 170 -6.72 -6.50 -8.32
C TYR A 170 -5.93 -6.98 -9.54
N GLN A 171 -6.66 -7.26 -10.62
CA GLN A 171 -6.04 -7.58 -11.90
C GLN A 171 -5.32 -6.34 -12.44
N PHE A 172 -4.01 -6.43 -12.67
CA PHE A 172 -3.17 -5.33 -13.16
C PHE A 172 -3.69 -4.66 -14.44
N LYS A 173 -4.55 -5.33 -15.21
CA LYS A 173 -5.15 -4.82 -16.44
C LYS A 173 -6.67 -5.00 -16.45
N GLU A 174 -7.39 -3.93 -16.79
CA GLU A 174 -8.84 -3.97 -16.90
C GLU A 174 -9.29 -4.82 -18.11
N PRO A 175 -10.19 -5.80 -17.92
CA PRO A 175 -10.80 -6.57 -19.00
C PRO A 175 -11.55 -5.69 -20.01
N ILE A 176 -11.59 -6.13 -21.28
CA ILE A 176 -12.30 -5.43 -22.37
C ILE A 176 -13.78 -5.20 -22.03
N ALA A 177 -14.41 -6.17 -21.37
CA ALA A 177 -15.80 -6.07 -20.92
C ALA A 177 -16.01 -4.91 -19.92
N MET A 178 -15.08 -4.71 -18.99
CA MET A 178 -15.15 -3.62 -18.00
C MET A 178 -14.95 -2.25 -18.67
N GLN A 179 -13.97 -2.14 -19.58
CA GLN A 179 -13.73 -0.91 -20.33
C GLN A 179 -14.93 -0.51 -21.17
N ARG A 180 -15.55 -1.47 -21.87
CA ARG A 180 -16.79 -1.26 -22.63
C ARG A 180 -17.93 -0.82 -21.71
N GLY A 181 -18.06 -1.43 -20.53
CA GLY A 181 -19.03 -1.06 -19.50
C GLY A 181 -18.91 0.41 -19.11
N LYS A 182 -17.71 0.85 -18.69
CA LYS A 182 -17.44 2.25 -18.32
C LYS A 182 -17.79 3.23 -19.44
N ARG A 183 -17.44 2.89 -20.69
CA ARG A 183 -17.72 3.75 -21.86
C ARG A 183 -19.22 3.94 -22.08
N LEU A 184 -20.01 2.87 -21.98
CA LEU A 184 -21.43 2.88 -22.33
C LEU A 184 -22.37 3.24 -21.17
N GLU A 185 -21.89 3.19 -19.92
CA GLU A 185 -22.73 3.37 -18.73
C GLU A 185 -23.53 4.68 -18.74
N ASN A 186 -22.89 5.80 -19.11
CA ASN A 186 -23.55 7.09 -19.17
C ASN A 186 -24.59 7.17 -20.30
N ASP A 187 -24.37 6.47 -21.42
CA ASP A 187 -25.29 6.44 -22.55
C ASP A 187 -26.53 5.61 -22.20
N VAL A 188 -26.31 4.40 -21.66
CA VAL A 188 -27.37 3.50 -21.21
C VAL A 188 -28.21 4.16 -20.13
N ARG A 189 -27.59 4.83 -19.16
CA ARG A 189 -28.31 5.55 -18.10
C ARG A 189 -29.28 6.58 -18.68
N ARG A 190 -28.83 7.40 -19.64
CA ARG A 190 -29.69 8.41 -20.30
C ARG A 190 -30.88 7.77 -21.03
N GLU A 191 -30.66 6.65 -21.70
CA GLU A 191 -31.75 5.95 -22.40
C GLU A 191 -32.75 5.32 -21.41
N VAL A 192 -32.26 4.74 -20.30
CA VAL A 192 -33.13 4.17 -19.26
C VAL A 192 -33.96 5.27 -18.58
N GLU A 193 -33.37 6.43 -18.29
CA GLU A 193 -34.10 7.59 -17.73
C GLU A 193 -35.26 8.02 -18.63
N LYS A 194 -35.05 8.04 -19.96
CA LYS A 194 -36.11 8.35 -20.94
C LYS A 194 -37.20 7.29 -20.97
N ILE A 195 -36.83 6.01 -21.05
CA ILE A 195 -37.78 4.89 -21.17
C ILE A 195 -38.63 4.75 -19.91
N LYS A 196 -38.02 4.90 -18.74
CA LYS A 196 -38.68 4.69 -17.45
C LYS A 196 -39.25 5.97 -16.84
N ASN A 197 -38.95 7.13 -17.42
CA ASN A 197 -39.33 8.45 -16.90
C ASN A 197 -38.95 8.64 -15.41
N ILE A 198 -37.76 8.14 -15.04
CA ILE A 198 -37.18 8.26 -13.69
C ILE A 198 -35.84 8.96 -13.77
N LYS A 199 -35.45 9.67 -12.70
CA LYS A 199 -34.15 10.32 -12.60
C LYS A 199 -33.16 9.41 -11.86
N ILE A 200 -32.09 9.00 -12.53
CA ILE A 200 -31.05 8.11 -12.00
C ILE A 200 -29.82 8.94 -11.60
N LYS A 201 -29.67 9.13 -10.29
CA LYS A 201 -28.50 9.83 -9.74
C LYS A 201 -27.30 8.90 -9.67
N LYS A 202 -26.11 9.47 -9.90
CA LYS A 202 -24.86 8.78 -9.53
C LYS A 202 -24.80 8.69 -8.01
N CYS A 203 -24.31 7.56 -7.52
CA CYS A 203 -24.10 7.30 -6.11
C CYS A 203 -22.73 6.69 -5.88
N GLY A 204 -22.21 6.87 -4.67
CA GLY A 204 -21.00 6.20 -4.24
C GLY A 204 -21.26 4.87 -3.53
N LEU A 205 -20.33 4.51 -2.66
CA LEU A 205 -20.39 3.28 -1.88
C LEU A 205 -21.33 3.46 -0.69
N PHE A 206 -22.30 2.56 -0.56
CA PHE A 206 -23.12 2.44 0.63
C PHE A 206 -22.52 1.40 1.58
N LEU A 207 -22.31 1.81 2.83
CA LEU A 207 -21.95 0.91 3.92
C LEU A 207 -23.21 0.62 4.75
N LEU A 208 -23.47 -0.66 4.98
CA LEU A 208 -24.57 -1.18 5.79
C LEU A 208 -24.11 -1.45 7.23
#